data_AF-A0A8H7SDQ5-F1
#
_entry.id   AF-A0A8H7SDQ5-F1
#
_cell.length_a   1.000
_cell.length_b   1.000
_cell.length_c   1.000
_cell.angle_alpha   90.00
_cell.angle_beta   90.00
_cell.angle_gamma   90.00
#
_symmetry.space_group_name_H-M   'P 1'
#
loop_
_entity.id
_entity.type
_entity.pdbx_description
1 polymer ?
#
loop_
_entity_poly.entity_id
_entity_poly.type
_entity_poly.pdbx_seq_one_letter_code
_entity_poly.pdbx_strand_id
1 'polypeptide(L)'
;MSRFLRPTLFRVQPSVLATPRVESQRLFSCTSRRWNEEKPADTTASTTEETPQEEQQTEEEPEPIKLSSRRRQFHAWVREGGGARFVRPSQGTTNYLGATPFPSNPLFQPRPPLTDAARQEIYDTYTENPEDWSSRKLATKFGISMRRVEAVLKLKEAEKQMEMDGVPIQKKFTKGIEKLMGADQSITPLTEPLVDIFPKVKKPTFKSVDEDVDFTEQDAAKTLNRQPYRVLEERAIAREEAKFANSRANKSEARTDSKKKTFVIVDTSR
;
A
#
# COMPACT_ATOMS: atom_id res chain seq x y z
N MET A 1 80.35 -38.83 -0.34
CA MET A 1 79.16 -38.84 -1.22
C MET A 1 77.98 -38.29 -0.42
N SER A 2 77.83 -36.96 -0.38
CA SER A 2 76.79 -36.27 0.39
C SER A 2 75.79 -35.65 -0.56
N ARG A 3 74.51 -36.07 -0.49
CA ARG A 3 73.42 -35.42 -1.22
C ARG A 3 72.57 -34.62 -0.24
N PHE A 4 72.69 -33.30 -0.36
CA PHE A 4 71.83 -32.31 0.26
C PHE A 4 70.42 -32.39 -0.37
N LEU A 5 69.38 -32.51 0.46
CA LEU A 5 67.99 -32.23 0.06
C LEU A 5 67.68 -30.78 0.44
N ARG A 6 67.35 -29.95 -0.56
CA ARG A 6 66.80 -28.59 -0.36
C ARG A 6 65.27 -28.67 -0.39
N PRO A 7 64.54 -27.97 0.49
CA PRO A 7 63.10 -27.88 0.42
C PRO A 7 62.66 -26.84 -0.63
N THR A 8 61.66 -27.21 -1.43
CA THR A 8 61.00 -26.36 -2.42
C THR A 8 59.99 -25.43 -1.75
N LEU A 9 60.18 -24.12 -1.94
CA LEU A 9 59.23 -23.09 -1.52
C LEU A 9 58.06 -23.03 -2.52
N PHE A 10 56.85 -23.34 -2.04
CA PHE A 10 55.61 -23.10 -2.77
C PHE A 10 55.27 -21.60 -2.74
N ARG A 11 55.35 -20.94 -3.90
CA ARG A 11 54.96 -19.54 -4.09
C ARG A 11 53.52 -19.49 -4.60
N VAL A 12 52.58 -19.12 -3.73
CA VAL A 12 51.18 -18.85 -4.10
C VAL A 12 51.12 -17.47 -4.76
N GLN A 13 50.65 -17.38 -6.01
CA GLN A 13 50.35 -16.12 -6.66
C GLN A 13 48.91 -15.67 -6.30
N PRO A 14 48.66 -14.37 -6.05
CA PRO A 14 47.31 -13.87 -5.89
C PRO A 14 46.62 -13.72 -7.26
N SER A 15 45.45 -14.35 -7.38
CA SER A 15 44.50 -14.18 -8.48
C SER A 15 43.86 -12.80 -8.42
N VAL A 16 44.08 -11.99 -9.45
CA VAL A 16 43.43 -10.69 -9.66
C VAL A 16 42.08 -10.92 -10.34
N LEU A 17 40.99 -10.77 -9.59
CA LEU A 17 39.63 -10.74 -10.15
C LEU A 17 39.37 -9.36 -10.76
N ALA A 18 39.33 -9.30 -12.10
CA ALA A 18 38.87 -8.14 -12.84
C ALA A 18 37.34 -8.07 -12.79
N THR A 19 36.79 -7.02 -12.15
CA THR A 19 35.37 -6.68 -12.21
C THR A 19 35.08 -5.82 -13.45
N PRO A 20 34.07 -6.12 -14.28
CA PRO A 20 33.62 -5.18 -15.29
C PRO A 20 32.78 -4.06 -14.65
N ARG A 21 33.23 -2.82 -14.84
CA ARG A 21 32.52 -1.58 -14.51
C ARG A 21 31.40 -1.36 -15.53
N VAL A 22 30.15 -1.59 -15.13
CA VAL A 22 28.97 -1.25 -15.94
C VAL A 22 28.62 0.21 -15.71
N GLU A 23 29.10 1.07 -16.60
CA GLU A 23 28.80 2.50 -16.61
C GLU A 23 27.41 2.72 -17.23
N SER A 24 26.38 2.75 -16.39
CA SER A 24 24.99 2.98 -16.81
C SER A 24 24.75 4.47 -17.00
N GLN A 25 24.94 4.98 -18.22
CA GLN A 25 24.45 6.30 -18.58
C GLN A 25 22.92 6.24 -18.76
N ARG A 26 22.18 6.72 -17.76
CA ARG A 26 20.73 6.95 -17.86
C ARG A 26 20.49 8.30 -18.52
N LEU A 27 20.12 8.29 -19.80
CA LEU A 27 19.48 9.44 -20.44
C LEU A 27 17.96 9.24 -20.37
N PHE A 28 17.30 10.01 -19.51
CA PHE A 28 15.86 10.19 -19.53
C PHE A 28 15.53 11.28 -20.54
N SER A 29 14.85 10.94 -21.65
CA SER A 29 14.20 11.93 -22.50
C SER A 29 12.70 11.94 -22.20
N CYS A 30 12.25 12.97 -21.47
CA CYS A 30 10.84 13.33 -21.38
C CYS A 30 10.49 14.16 -22.62
N THR A 31 9.74 13.59 -23.55
CA THR A 31 9.07 14.38 -24.60
C THR A 31 7.66 14.72 -24.14
N SER A 32 7.52 15.90 -23.53
CA SER A 32 6.22 16.53 -23.33
C SER A 32 5.65 16.92 -24.69
N ARG A 33 4.59 16.23 -25.15
CA ARG A 33 3.83 16.64 -26.33
C ARG A 33 3.02 17.90 -25.97
N ARG A 34 3.42 19.01 -26.57
CA ARG A 34 2.67 20.27 -26.67
C ARG A 34 1.35 19.98 -27.39
N TRP A 35 0.24 20.30 -26.73
CA TRP A 35 -1.10 20.23 -27.32
C TRP A 35 -1.21 21.34 -28.37
N ASN A 36 -1.63 21.00 -29.59
CA ASN A 36 -2.03 21.97 -30.61
C ASN A 36 -3.39 22.54 -30.21
N GLU A 37 -3.46 23.85 -30.05
CA GLU A 37 -4.71 24.61 -30.11
C GLU A 37 -4.91 25.04 -31.57
N GLU A 38 -5.96 24.54 -32.23
CA GLU A 38 -6.50 25.16 -33.44
C GLU A 38 -7.82 25.83 -33.07
N LYS A 39 -7.87 27.15 -33.30
CA LYS A 39 -9.07 27.99 -33.21
C LYS A 39 -9.94 27.78 -34.45
N PRO A 40 -11.28 27.84 -34.35
CA PRO A 40 -12.15 27.96 -35.51
C PRO A 40 -12.30 29.44 -35.91
N ALA A 41 -12.37 29.71 -37.22
CA ALA A 41 -12.87 30.97 -37.75
C ALA A 41 -13.85 30.68 -38.90
N ASP A 42 -15.01 31.32 -38.78
CA ASP A 42 -16.17 31.25 -39.66
C ASP A 42 -16.03 32.10 -40.95
N THR A 43 -16.64 31.59 -42.02
CA THR A 43 -17.49 32.25 -43.05
C THR A 43 -16.90 33.33 -43.98
N THR A 44 -16.96 33.12 -45.30
CA THR A 44 -17.81 33.90 -46.26
C THR A 44 -17.77 33.31 -47.68
N ALA A 45 -18.87 33.53 -48.40
CA ALA A 45 -19.29 32.89 -49.65
C ALA A 45 -18.68 33.46 -50.93
N SER A 46 -18.65 32.64 -51.99
CA SER A 46 -18.93 33.07 -53.37
C SER A 46 -19.29 31.87 -54.25
N THR A 47 -20.51 31.92 -54.78
CA THR A 47 -21.10 31.13 -55.86
C THR A 47 -20.36 31.33 -57.18
N THR A 48 -19.97 30.24 -57.86
CA THR A 48 -19.96 30.11 -59.33
C THR A 48 -20.17 28.63 -59.69
N GLU A 49 -21.14 28.36 -60.56
CA GLU A 49 -21.47 27.05 -61.13
C GLU A 49 -20.46 26.64 -62.22
N GLU A 50 -20.08 25.36 -62.27
CA GLU A 50 -19.82 24.59 -63.50
C GLU A 50 -19.71 23.08 -63.16
N THR A 51 -20.35 22.25 -64.00
CA THR A 51 -20.60 20.80 -63.85
C THR A 51 -19.43 19.95 -64.43
N PRO A 52 -19.47 18.61 -64.37
CA PRO A 52 -18.79 17.74 -63.42
C PRO A 52 -17.52 17.05 -64.00
N GLN A 53 -16.46 16.95 -63.20
CA GLN A 53 -15.42 15.93 -63.41
C GLN A 53 -15.54 14.90 -62.30
N GLU A 54 -15.82 13.65 -62.70
CA GLU A 54 -15.73 12.48 -61.84
C GLU A 54 -14.27 12.29 -61.40
N GLU A 55 -13.90 12.93 -60.30
CA GLU A 55 -12.75 12.51 -59.52
C GLU A 55 -13.23 11.43 -58.54
N GLN A 56 -12.76 10.21 -58.79
CA GLN A 56 -12.85 9.11 -57.85
C GLN A 56 -12.22 9.55 -56.53
N GLN A 57 -13.07 9.91 -55.55
CA GLN A 57 -12.68 9.97 -54.16
C GLN A 57 -12.32 8.54 -53.74
N THR A 58 -11.06 8.19 -53.91
CA THR A 58 -10.46 7.08 -53.20
C THR A 58 -10.52 7.49 -51.74
N GLU A 59 -11.38 6.83 -50.95
CA GLU A 59 -11.30 6.89 -49.50
C GLU A 59 -9.87 6.49 -49.12
N GLU A 60 -8.99 7.47 -48.90
CA GLU A 60 -7.66 7.25 -48.37
C GLU A 60 -7.83 6.75 -46.93
N GLU A 61 -7.94 5.43 -46.81
CA GLU A 61 -7.72 4.70 -45.57
C GLU A 61 -6.45 5.26 -44.92
N PRO A 62 -6.55 5.84 -43.70
CA PRO A 62 -5.44 6.56 -43.10
C PRO A 62 -4.26 5.61 -42.96
N GLU A 63 -3.13 5.95 -43.57
CA GLU A 63 -1.94 5.08 -43.56
C GLU A 63 -1.66 4.59 -42.13
N PRO A 64 -1.46 3.28 -41.94
CA PRO A 64 -1.30 2.73 -40.61
C PRO A 64 -0.07 3.35 -39.96
N ILE A 65 -0.29 4.11 -38.88
CA ILE A 65 0.74 4.76 -38.08
C ILE A 65 1.86 3.74 -37.83
N LYS A 66 3.03 3.95 -38.43
CA LYS A 66 4.16 3.00 -38.37
C LYS A 66 4.66 2.88 -36.93
N LEU A 67 4.13 1.91 -36.20
CA LEU A 67 4.48 1.67 -34.80
C LEU A 67 5.92 1.15 -34.69
N SER A 68 6.65 1.60 -33.67
CA SER A 68 7.99 1.08 -33.37
C SER A 68 7.94 -0.43 -33.09
N SER A 69 9.06 -1.13 -33.35
CA SER A 69 9.15 -2.58 -33.12
C SER A 69 8.76 -2.97 -31.70
N ARG A 70 9.23 -2.22 -30.70
CA ARG A 70 8.88 -2.43 -29.28
C ARG A 70 7.37 -2.26 -29.02
N ARG A 71 6.73 -1.28 -29.65
CA ARG A 71 5.30 -1.05 -29.50
C ARG A 71 4.47 -2.17 -30.15
N ARG A 72 4.92 -2.71 -31.29
CA ARG A 72 4.31 -3.90 -31.91
C ARG A 72 4.42 -5.12 -31.00
N GLN A 73 5.60 -5.40 -30.44
CA GLN A 73 5.80 -6.49 -29.48
C GLN A 73 4.92 -6.34 -28.24
N PHE A 74 4.81 -5.13 -27.69
CA PHE A 74 3.90 -4.83 -26.58
C PHE A 74 2.44 -5.11 -26.94
N HIS A 75 1.95 -4.61 -28.08
CA HIS A 75 0.58 -4.86 -28.51
C HIS A 75 0.31 -6.34 -28.84
N ALA A 76 1.31 -7.08 -29.33
CA ALA A 76 1.22 -8.53 -29.47
C ALA A 76 1.08 -9.21 -28.10
N TRP A 77 1.88 -8.82 -27.10
CA TRP A 77 1.75 -9.36 -25.74
C TRP A 77 0.41 -9.01 -25.06
N VAL A 78 -0.10 -7.79 -25.25
CA VAL A 78 -1.39 -7.36 -24.70
C VAL A 78 -2.58 -8.10 -25.34
N ARG A 79 -2.53 -8.36 -26.65
CA ARG A 79 -3.65 -8.98 -27.38
C ARG A 79 -3.59 -10.51 -27.41
N GLU A 80 -2.43 -11.07 -27.75
CA GLU A 80 -2.23 -12.50 -28.00
C GLU A 80 -1.50 -13.20 -26.85
N GLY A 81 -0.72 -12.45 -26.08
CA GLY A 81 0.09 -12.99 -24.97
C GLY A 81 -0.62 -12.99 -23.62
N GLY A 82 0.19 -13.03 -22.56
CA GLY A 82 -0.27 -13.02 -21.18
C GLY A 82 -0.94 -11.72 -20.72
N GLY A 83 -0.94 -10.67 -21.55
CA GLY A 83 -1.54 -9.37 -21.21
C GLY A 83 -3.07 -9.33 -21.33
N ALA A 84 -3.66 -10.20 -22.14
CA ALA A 84 -5.10 -10.18 -22.43
C ALA A 84 -5.97 -10.36 -21.16
N ARG A 85 -5.47 -11.11 -20.16
CA ARG A 85 -6.14 -11.35 -18.88
C ARG A 85 -6.30 -10.10 -18.01
N PHE A 86 -5.49 -9.05 -18.25
CA PHE A 86 -5.50 -7.83 -17.44
C PHE A 86 -6.35 -6.72 -18.07
N VAL A 87 -6.88 -6.93 -19.27
CA VAL A 87 -7.78 -5.97 -19.94
C VAL A 87 -9.08 -5.81 -19.15
N ARG A 88 -9.57 -6.90 -18.55
CA ARG A 88 -10.74 -6.89 -17.66
C ARG A 88 -10.34 -7.39 -16.28
N PRO A 89 -10.82 -6.76 -15.19
CA PRO A 89 -10.52 -7.20 -13.84
C PRO A 89 -11.17 -8.56 -13.55
N SER A 90 -10.42 -9.47 -12.93
CA SER A 90 -11.00 -10.66 -12.30
C SER A 90 -11.91 -10.22 -11.17
N GLN A 91 -13.08 -10.84 -11.09
CA GLN A 91 -14.12 -10.47 -10.13
C GLN A 91 -13.97 -11.35 -8.89
N GLY A 92 -13.87 -10.75 -7.70
CA GLY A 92 -13.80 -11.47 -6.42
C GLY A 92 -12.41 -11.98 -6.05
N THR A 93 -11.41 -11.82 -6.92
CA THR A 93 -10.03 -12.22 -6.68
C THR A 93 -9.06 -11.17 -7.21
N THR A 94 -7.87 -11.12 -6.63
CA THR A 94 -6.81 -10.20 -7.03
C THR A 94 -6.15 -10.66 -8.33
N ASN A 95 -6.24 -9.85 -9.40
CA ASN A 95 -5.64 -10.15 -10.71
C ASN A 95 -4.14 -9.79 -10.75
N TYR A 96 -3.31 -10.48 -9.97
CA TYR A 96 -1.87 -10.23 -9.96
C TYR A 96 -1.17 -10.82 -11.20
N LEU A 97 0.03 -10.31 -11.51
CA LEU A 97 0.83 -10.79 -12.64
C LEU A 97 1.23 -12.27 -12.48
N GLY A 98 1.42 -12.71 -11.23
CA GLY A 98 1.66 -14.10 -10.85
C GLY A 98 0.98 -14.42 -9.51
N ALA A 99 1.59 -15.27 -8.69
CA ALA A 99 1.09 -15.55 -7.33
C ALA A 99 1.14 -14.32 -6.41
N THR A 100 2.10 -13.43 -6.63
CA THR A 100 2.27 -12.15 -5.93
C THR A 100 2.11 -10.99 -6.92
N PRO A 101 1.74 -9.79 -6.45
CA PRO A 101 1.64 -8.60 -7.31
C PRO A 101 2.95 -8.27 -8.02
N PHE A 102 4.09 -8.51 -7.35
CA PHE A 102 5.42 -8.28 -7.90
C PHE A 102 6.17 -9.61 -7.99
N PRO A 103 6.36 -10.18 -9.20
CA PRO A 103 7.08 -11.44 -9.37
C PRO A 103 8.51 -11.41 -8.84
N SER A 104 9.16 -10.24 -8.84
CA SER A 104 10.51 -10.05 -8.30
C SER A 104 10.58 -9.95 -6.78
N ASN A 105 9.46 -9.75 -6.09
CA ASN A 105 9.40 -9.63 -4.64
C ASN A 105 8.35 -10.57 -4.04
N PRO A 106 8.72 -11.80 -3.70
CA PRO A 106 7.79 -12.77 -3.12
C PRO A 106 7.39 -12.47 -1.67
N LEU A 107 8.14 -11.61 -0.97
CA LEU A 107 7.84 -11.23 0.42
C LEU A 107 6.66 -10.27 0.52
N PHE A 108 6.36 -9.53 -0.55
CA PHE A 108 5.21 -8.63 -0.57
C PHE A 108 3.94 -9.39 -0.96
N GLN A 109 3.22 -9.83 0.06
CA GLN A 109 1.94 -10.55 -0.06
C GLN A 109 0.82 -9.69 0.56
N PRO A 110 0.16 -8.85 -0.24
CA PRO A 110 -0.92 -8.00 0.26
C PRO A 110 -2.08 -8.86 0.75
N ARG A 111 -2.56 -8.58 1.97
CA ARG A 111 -3.77 -9.18 2.52
C ARG A 111 -5.00 -8.44 2.01
N PRO A 112 -6.15 -9.12 1.81
CA PRO A 112 -7.39 -8.44 1.45
C PRO A 112 -7.79 -7.40 2.50
N PRO A 113 -8.36 -6.26 2.09
CA PRO A 113 -8.89 -5.26 3.02
C PRO A 113 -10.14 -5.78 3.72
N LEU A 114 -10.51 -5.15 4.84
CA LEU A 114 -11.80 -5.39 5.49
C LEU A 114 -12.94 -5.00 4.55
N THR A 115 -14.07 -5.70 4.60
CA THR A 115 -15.28 -5.33 3.86
C THR A 115 -15.98 -4.13 4.52
N ASP A 116 -16.76 -3.38 3.76
CA ASP A 116 -17.53 -2.26 4.30
C ASP A 116 -18.55 -2.71 5.34
N ALA A 117 -19.17 -3.87 5.10
CA ALA A 117 -20.08 -4.51 6.03
C ALA A 117 -19.41 -4.81 7.38
N ALA A 118 -18.19 -5.38 7.38
CA ALA A 118 -17.45 -5.64 8.61
C ALA A 118 -17.04 -4.35 9.33
N ARG A 119 -16.64 -3.31 8.58
CA ARG A 119 -16.35 -1.98 9.17
C ARG A 119 -17.59 -1.37 9.82
N GLN A 120 -18.75 -1.53 9.19
CA GLN A 120 -20.03 -1.06 9.72
C GLN A 120 -20.40 -1.83 10.99
N GLU A 121 -20.28 -3.17 10.99
CA GLU A 121 -20.56 -3.99 12.19
C GLU A 121 -19.68 -3.60 13.38
N ILE A 122 -18.39 -3.33 13.15
CA ILE A 122 -17.47 -2.85 14.20
C ILE A 122 -17.97 -1.53 14.79
N TYR A 123 -18.39 -0.60 13.93
CA TYR A 123 -18.86 0.71 14.35
C TYR A 123 -20.20 0.63 15.09
N ASP A 124 -21.14 -0.18 14.60
CA ASP A 124 -22.46 -0.35 15.21
C ASP A 124 -22.32 -1.02 16.58
N THR A 125 -21.55 -2.11 16.68
CA THR A 125 -21.25 -2.80 17.95
C THR A 125 -20.67 -1.83 19.00
N TYR A 126 -19.74 -0.97 18.59
CA TYR A 126 -19.14 0.02 19.47
C TYR A 126 -20.12 1.13 19.88
N THR A 127 -20.97 1.57 18.95
CA THR A 127 -21.92 2.67 19.18
C THR A 127 -23.08 2.25 20.09
N GLU A 128 -23.52 0.99 19.99
CA GLU A 128 -24.57 0.42 20.84
C GLU A 128 -24.15 0.38 22.31
N ASN A 129 -22.97 -0.17 22.63
CA ASN A 129 -22.47 -0.30 24.00
C ASN A 129 -20.97 0.08 24.10
N PRO A 130 -20.64 1.39 24.20
CA PRO A 130 -19.25 1.85 24.21
C PRO A 130 -18.42 1.38 25.42
N GLU A 131 -19.06 1.19 26.58
CA GLU A 131 -18.39 0.77 27.82
C GLU A 131 -18.03 -0.72 27.80
N ASP A 132 -18.93 -1.56 27.26
CA ASP A 132 -18.71 -3.00 27.18
C ASP A 132 -17.74 -3.36 26.06
N TRP A 133 -17.80 -2.66 24.93
CA TRP A 133 -16.98 -2.93 23.74
C TRP A 133 -15.75 -2.03 23.67
N SER A 134 -14.75 -2.33 24.50
CA SER A 134 -13.44 -1.68 24.39
C SER A 134 -12.73 -2.03 23.06
N SER A 135 -11.82 -1.17 22.62
CA SER A 135 -11.01 -1.39 21.41
C SER A 135 -10.28 -2.73 21.42
N ARG A 136 -9.83 -3.20 22.60
CA ARG A 136 -9.21 -4.52 22.78
C ARG A 136 -10.21 -5.65 22.53
N LYS A 137 -11.40 -5.59 23.11
CA LYS A 137 -12.43 -6.63 22.93
C LYS A 137 -12.89 -6.72 21.48
N LEU A 138 -13.07 -5.57 20.82
CA LEU A 138 -13.39 -5.52 19.38
C LEU A 138 -12.26 -6.11 18.54
N ALA A 139 -11.01 -5.73 18.83
CA ALA A 139 -9.82 -6.28 18.17
C ALA A 139 -9.76 -7.81 18.30
N THR A 140 -9.98 -8.34 19.51
CA THR A 140 -10.02 -9.79 19.75
C THR A 140 -11.19 -10.48 19.05
N LYS A 141 -12.40 -9.89 19.05
CA LYS A 141 -13.59 -10.45 18.39
C LYS A 141 -13.39 -10.58 16.87
N PHE A 142 -12.89 -9.52 16.24
CA PHE A 142 -12.75 -9.44 14.78
C PHE A 142 -11.38 -9.91 14.25
N GLY A 143 -10.45 -10.30 15.14
CA GLY A 143 -9.10 -10.74 14.75
C GLY A 143 -8.21 -9.65 14.18
N ILE A 144 -8.53 -8.39 14.47
CA ILE A 144 -7.84 -7.20 13.95
C ILE A 144 -7.00 -6.50 15.04
N SER A 145 -6.07 -5.67 14.63
CA SER A 145 -5.16 -4.92 15.48
C SER A 145 -5.90 -3.75 16.11
N MET A 146 -5.49 -3.39 17.32
CA MET A 146 -6.14 -2.30 18.06
C MET A 146 -6.13 -1.00 17.25
N ARG A 147 -4.99 -0.66 16.65
CA ARG A 147 -4.84 0.53 15.80
C ARG A 147 -5.78 0.53 14.60
N ARG A 148 -6.04 -0.65 14.01
CA ARG A 148 -6.97 -0.78 12.88
C ARG A 148 -8.41 -0.56 13.33
N VAL A 149 -8.82 -1.11 14.48
CA VAL A 149 -10.15 -0.84 15.07
C VAL A 149 -10.34 0.66 15.26
N GLU A 150 -9.37 1.34 15.88
CA GLU A 150 -9.44 2.78 16.10
C GLU A 150 -9.59 3.58 14.80
N ALA A 151 -8.83 3.19 13.76
CA ALA A 151 -8.92 3.83 12.45
C ALA A 151 -10.29 3.61 11.81
N VAL A 152 -10.85 2.39 11.91
CA VAL A 152 -12.21 2.09 11.42
C VAL A 152 -13.25 2.96 12.12
N LEU A 153 -13.20 3.06 13.45
CA LEU A 153 -14.12 3.90 14.22
C LEU A 153 -14.02 5.38 13.81
N LYS A 154 -12.79 5.91 13.66
CA LYS A 154 -12.55 7.29 13.22
C LYS A 154 -13.06 7.57 11.81
N LEU A 155 -12.78 6.66 10.86
CA LEU A 155 -13.18 6.82 9.47
C LEU A 155 -14.71 6.69 9.31
N LYS A 156 -15.36 5.79 10.04
CA LYS A 156 -16.82 5.65 10.03
C LYS A 156 -17.51 6.86 10.68
N GLU A 157 -16.95 7.41 11.76
CA GLU A 157 -17.47 8.65 12.34
C GLU A 157 -17.34 9.83 11.35
N ALA A 158 -16.22 9.93 10.63
CA ALA A 158 -16.05 10.95 9.58
C ALA A 158 -17.01 10.72 8.40
N GLU A 159 -17.23 9.47 8.00
CA GLU A 159 -18.22 9.10 6.98
C GLU A 159 -19.62 9.57 7.40
N LYS A 160 -20.03 9.31 8.64
CA LYS A 160 -21.33 9.76 9.18
C LYS A 160 -21.44 11.28 9.24
N GLN A 161 -20.36 11.97 9.61
CA GLN A 161 -20.34 13.44 9.56
C GLN A 161 -20.54 13.95 8.12
N MET A 162 -19.90 13.34 7.12
CA MET A 162 -20.11 13.70 5.71
C MET A 162 -21.55 13.41 5.23
N GLU A 163 -22.16 12.31 5.68
CA GLU A 163 -23.59 12.04 5.41
C GLU A 163 -24.48 13.15 6.02
N MET A 164 -24.17 13.60 7.24
CA MET A 164 -24.89 14.70 7.90
C MET A 164 -24.68 16.05 7.19
N ASP A 165 -23.48 16.29 6.67
CA ASP A 165 -23.14 17.49 5.91
C ASP A 165 -23.73 17.46 4.47
N GLY A 166 -24.41 16.37 4.09
CA GLY A 166 -25.05 16.20 2.79
C GLY A 166 -24.09 15.86 1.64
N VAL A 167 -22.86 15.47 1.94
CA VAL A 167 -21.87 15.09 0.92
C VAL A 167 -22.21 13.69 0.38
N PRO A 168 -22.35 13.52 -0.95
CA PRO A 168 -22.72 12.23 -1.53
C PRO A 168 -21.57 11.21 -1.46
N ILE A 169 -21.79 10.09 -0.78
CA ILE A 169 -20.79 9.02 -0.62
C ILE A 169 -20.80 8.05 -1.81
N GLN A 170 -19.61 7.74 -2.32
CA GLN A 170 -19.40 6.87 -3.48
C GLN A 170 -19.45 5.37 -3.14
N LYS A 171 -20.59 4.87 -2.62
CA LYS A 171 -20.74 3.45 -2.18
C LYS A 171 -20.51 2.43 -3.31
N LYS A 172 -20.88 2.78 -4.56
CA LYS A 172 -20.66 1.93 -5.74
C LYS A 172 -19.17 1.72 -6.04
N PHE A 173 -18.37 2.76 -5.87
CA PHE A 173 -16.93 2.69 -6.08
C PHE A 173 -16.28 1.80 -5.02
N THR A 174 -16.63 1.99 -3.75
CA THR A 174 -16.15 1.14 -2.64
C THR A 174 -16.43 -0.34 -2.91
N LYS A 175 -17.67 -0.68 -3.30
CA LYS A 175 -18.05 -2.07 -3.65
C LYS A 175 -17.27 -2.62 -4.83
N GLY A 176 -16.97 -1.79 -5.85
CA GLY A 176 -16.15 -2.18 -6.99
C GLY A 176 -14.70 -2.50 -6.61
N ILE A 177 -14.11 -1.68 -5.74
CA ILE A 177 -12.74 -1.88 -5.24
C ILE A 177 -12.66 -3.11 -4.33
N GLU A 178 -13.61 -3.31 -3.42
CA GLU A 178 -13.66 -4.49 -2.55
C GLU A 178 -13.70 -5.78 -3.37
N LYS A 179 -14.47 -5.78 -4.45
CA LYS A 179 -14.56 -6.90 -5.39
C LYS A 179 -13.27 -7.15 -6.16
N LEU A 180 -12.54 -6.08 -6.55
CA LEU A 180 -11.24 -6.20 -7.22
C LEU A 180 -10.14 -6.72 -6.27
N MET A 181 -10.25 -6.36 -4.99
CA MET A 181 -9.31 -6.75 -3.95
C MET A 181 -9.63 -8.11 -3.30
N GLY A 182 -10.75 -8.73 -3.66
CA GLY A 182 -11.18 -10.01 -3.12
C GLY A 182 -11.55 -9.98 -1.63
N ALA A 183 -12.07 -8.85 -1.14
CA ALA A 183 -12.45 -8.71 0.27
C ALA A 183 -13.57 -9.68 0.70
N ASP A 184 -14.49 -10.00 -0.22
CA ASP A 184 -15.66 -10.86 0.06
C ASP A 184 -15.33 -12.37 0.11
N GLN A 185 -14.22 -12.79 -0.50
CA GLN A 185 -13.88 -14.21 -0.71
C GLN A 185 -12.66 -14.65 0.12
N SER A 186 -12.39 -14.00 1.25
CA SER A 186 -11.24 -14.38 2.07
C SER A 186 -11.43 -15.79 2.64
N ILE A 187 -10.78 -16.77 2.01
CA ILE A 187 -10.75 -18.19 2.43
C ILE A 187 -10.20 -18.31 3.86
N THR A 188 -9.28 -17.42 4.21
CA THR A 188 -8.72 -17.31 5.55
C THR A 188 -9.24 -16.05 6.25
N PRO A 189 -9.69 -16.14 7.51
CA PRO A 189 -10.01 -14.97 8.29
C PRO A 189 -8.76 -14.09 8.42
N LEU A 190 -8.95 -12.77 8.33
CA LEU A 190 -7.87 -11.80 8.49
C LEU A 190 -7.43 -11.77 9.95
N THR A 191 -6.51 -12.66 10.33
CA THR A 191 -5.92 -12.67 11.67
C THR A 191 -4.63 -11.86 11.68
N GLU A 192 -4.61 -10.79 12.45
CA GLU A 192 -3.43 -9.98 12.75
C GLU A 192 -3.17 -9.93 14.27
N PRO A 193 -1.92 -9.69 14.71
CA PRO A 193 -1.63 -9.48 16.11
C PRO A 193 -2.35 -8.22 16.63
N LEU A 194 -2.76 -8.24 17.91
CA LEU A 194 -3.41 -7.09 18.53
C LEU A 194 -2.51 -5.84 18.50
N VAL A 195 -1.21 -6.04 18.72
CA VAL A 195 -0.17 -5.00 18.70
C VAL A 195 1.12 -5.53 18.07
N ASP A 196 1.74 -4.75 17.19
CA ASP A 196 3.06 -5.06 16.64
C ASP A 196 4.16 -4.73 17.66
N ILE A 197 4.88 -5.75 18.11
CA ILE A 197 5.95 -5.62 19.11
C ILE A 197 7.29 -5.91 18.44
N PHE A 198 8.14 -4.89 18.36
CA PHE A 198 9.52 -5.02 17.89
C PHE A 198 10.48 -4.81 19.07
N PRO A 199 10.84 -5.87 19.82
CA PRO A 199 11.76 -5.72 20.94
C PRO A 199 13.17 -5.40 20.42
N LYS A 200 13.88 -4.53 21.13
CA LYS A 200 15.29 -4.23 20.80
C LYS A 200 16.16 -5.44 21.13
N VAL A 201 16.49 -6.25 20.13
CA VAL A 201 17.37 -7.42 20.27
C VAL A 201 18.85 -7.02 20.41
N LYS A 202 19.65 -7.87 21.06
CA LYS A 202 21.10 -7.70 21.34
C LYS A 202 21.82 -8.79 20.54
N LYS A 203 23.15 -8.82 20.61
CA LYS A 203 23.95 -9.93 20.07
C LYS A 203 23.45 -11.28 20.65
N PRO A 204 23.48 -12.37 19.86
CA PRO A 204 23.13 -13.70 20.37
C PRO A 204 24.02 -14.05 21.57
N THR A 205 23.42 -14.62 22.61
CA THR A 205 24.09 -14.94 23.88
C THR A 205 23.82 -16.40 24.21
N PHE A 206 24.86 -17.17 24.50
CA PHE A 206 24.77 -18.57 24.93
C PHE A 206 25.13 -18.65 26.41
N LYS A 207 24.33 -19.38 27.19
CA LYS A 207 24.55 -19.59 28.62
C LYS A 207 24.57 -21.10 28.87
N SER A 208 25.63 -21.58 29.52
CA SER A 208 25.66 -22.96 30.01
C SER A 208 24.73 -23.10 31.20
N VAL A 209 23.88 -24.11 31.17
CA VAL A 209 22.90 -24.47 32.20
C VAL A 209 23.08 -25.96 32.46
N ASP A 210 22.88 -26.39 33.70
CA ASP A 210 22.96 -27.80 34.08
C ASP A 210 21.84 -28.60 33.39
N GLU A 211 22.07 -29.90 33.17
CA GLU A 211 21.17 -30.74 32.38
C GLU A 211 19.79 -30.94 32.99
N ASP A 212 19.68 -30.85 34.32
CA ASP A 212 18.43 -31.04 35.05
C ASP A 212 17.58 -29.77 35.18
N VAL A 213 18.08 -28.61 34.73
CA VAL A 213 17.42 -27.32 34.97
C VAL A 213 16.60 -26.88 33.76
N ASP A 214 15.29 -26.74 33.96
CA ASP A 214 14.38 -26.17 32.96
C ASP A 214 14.65 -24.68 32.74
N PHE A 215 15.07 -24.30 31.53
CA PHE A 215 15.34 -22.92 31.19
C PHE A 215 14.10 -22.21 30.63
N THR A 216 13.47 -21.35 31.46
CA THR A 216 12.20 -20.69 31.11
C THR A 216 12.37 -19.34 30.40
N GLU A 217 11.28 -18.79 29.85
CA GLU A 217 11.21 -17.44 29.27
C GLU A 217 11.69 -16.36 30.27
N GLN A 218 11.44 -16.54 31.56
CA GLN A 218 11.82 -15.61 32.62
C GLN A 218 13.33 -15.65 32.88
N ASP A 219 13.93 -16.83 32.88
CA ASP A 219 15.38 -17.01 33.04
C ASP A 219 16.16 -16.47 31.85
N ALA A 220 15.60 -16.62 30.65
CA ALA A 220 16.11 -15.99 29.43
C ALA A 220 16.09 -14.46 29.55
N ALA A 221 14.96 -13.89 30.00
CA ALA A 221 14.83 -12.44 30.18
C ALA A 221 15.83 -11.91 31.21
N LYS A 222 15.99 -12.62 32.34
CA LYS A 222 16.99 -12.30 33.39
C LYS A 222 18.41 -12.34 32.84
N THR A 223 18.76 -13.39 32.09
CA THR A 223 20.08 -13.56 31.47
C THR A 223 20.40 -12.43 30.48
N LEU A 224 19.40 -11.97 29.72
CA LEU A 224 19.54 -10.88 28.75
C LEU A 224 19.47 -9.47 29.38
N ASN A 225 19.21 -9.39 30.69
CA ASN A 225 18.88 -8.17 31.43
C ASN A 225 17.71 -7.41 30.78
N ARG A 226 16.60 -8.11 30.56
CA ARG A 226 15.38 -7.63 29.89
C ARG A 226 14.12 -8.01 30.66
N GLN A 227 13.02 -7.37 30.28
CA GLN A 227 11.68 -7.78 30.68
C GLN A 227 11.23 -9.00 29.84
N PRO A 228 10.45 -9.93 30.42
CA PRO A 228 9.89 -11.05 29.67
C PRO A 228 8.90 -10.56 28.60
N TYR A 229 8.75 -11.33 27.52
CA TYR A 229 7.97 -10.91 26.35
C TYR A 229 6.49 -10.66 26.68
N ARG A 230 5.86 -11.52 27.49
CA ARG A 230 4.44 -11.36 27.89
C ARG A 230 4.16 -10.02 28.57
N VAL A 231 5.05 -9.58 29.47
CA VAL A 231 4.93 -8.28 30.15
C VAL A 231 5.10 -7.12 29.17
N LEU A 232 5.96 -7.26 28.16
CA LEU A 232 6.09 -6.26 27.09
C LEU A 232 4.83 -6.16 26.25
N GLU A 233 4.19 -7.29 25.95
CA GLU A 233 2.92 -7.36 25.22
C GLU A 233 1.77 -6.71 25.99
N GLU A 234 1.55 -7.10 27.25
CA GLU A 234 0.52 -6.51 28.11
C GLU A 234 0.71 -4.99 28.23
N ARG A 235 1.95 -4.54 28.43
CA ARG A 235 2.28 -3.11 28.49
C ARG A 235 2.02 -2.41 27.15
N ALA A 236 2.28 -3.06 26.03
CA ALA A 236 2.03 -2.50 24.71
C ALA A 236 0.51 -2.36 24.46
N ILE A 237 -0.27 -3.37 24.82
CA ILE A 237 -1.74 -3.35 24.75
C ILE A 237 -2.30 -2.23 25.64
N ALA A 238 -1.90 -2.18 26.92
CA ALA A 238 -2.35 -1.15 27.85
C ALA A 238 -1.99 0.27 27.37
N ARG A 239 -0.82 0.43 26.72
CA ARG A 239 -0.41 1.71 26.12
C ARG A 239 -1.32 2.12 24.97
N GLU A 240 -1.68 1.20 24.08
CA GLU A 240 -2.59 1.51 22.96
C GLU A 240 -4.01 1.84 23.47
N GLU A 241 -4.52 1.12 24.47
CA GLU A 241 -5.80 1.49 25.11
C GLU A 241 -5.78 2.88 25.74
N ALA A 242 -4.72 3.21 26.48
CA ALA A 242 -4.57 4.53 27.07
C ALA A 242 -4.51 5.63 26.00
N LYS A 243 -3.82 5.37 24.87
CA LYS A 243 -3.81 6.31 23.73
C LYS A 243 -5.21 6.52 23.14
N PHE A 244 -5.98 5.44 23.00
CA PHE A 244 -7.35 5.54 22.51
C PHE A 244 -8.21 6.40 23.44
N ALA A 245 -8.20 6.12 24.75
CA ALA A 245 -8.93 6.88 25.75
C ALA A 245 -8.55 8.37 25.73
N ASN A 246 -7.25 8.68 25.71
CA ASN A 246 -6.75 10.06 25.64
C ASN A 246 -7.19 10.76 24.34
N SER A 247 -7.17 10.06 23.20
CA SER A 247 -7.59 10.65 21.92
C SER A 247 -9.07 11.03 21.91
N ARG A 248 -9.91 10.31 22.66
CA ARG A 248 -11.34 10.59 22.81
C ARG A 248 -11.59 11.75 23.77
N ALA A 249 -10.88 11.80 24.90
CA ALA A 249 -10.96 12.89 25.87
C ALA A 249 -10.61 14.25 25.23
N ASN A 250 -9.50 14.31 24.48
CA ASN A 250 -9.10 15.52 23.75
C ASN A 250 -10.16 15.97 22.72
N LYS A 251 -10.89 15.02 22.12
CA LYS A 251 -11.95 15.33 21.14
C LYS A 251 -13.19 15.92 21.80
N SER A 252 -13.57 15.44 23.00
CA SER A 252 -14.67 16.06 23.76
C SER A 252 -14.34 17.49 24.19
N GLU A 253 -13.12 17.75 24.64
CA GLU A 253 -12.67 19.09 25.06
C GLU A 253 -12.58 20.07 23.87
N ALA A 254 -12.08 19.61 22.71
CA ALA A 254 -12.02 20.44 21.51
C ALA A 254 -13.42 20.88 21.00
N ARG A 255 -14.47 20.07 21.22
CA ARG A 255 -15.84 20.46 20.90
C ARG A 255 -16.37 21.56 21.82
N THR A 256 -15.98 21.58 23.09
CA THR A 256 -16.45 22.60 24.06
C THR A 256 -15.79 23.97 23.85
N ASP A 257 -14.54 24.00 23.41
CA ASP A 257 -13.77 25.25 23.18
C ASP A 257 -14.00 25.90 21.81
N SER A 258 -14.75 25.26 20.90
CA SER A 258 -15.08 25.83 19.59
C SER A 258 -16.06 27.02 19.63
N LYS A 259 -16.51 27.46 20.81
CA LYS A 259 -17.36 28.65 20.97
C LYS A 259 -16.56 29.95 20.87
N LYS A 260 -16.82 30.68 19.76
CA LYS A 260 -16.63 32.12 19.52
C LYS A 260 -15.18 32.63 19.44
N LYS A 261 -14.51 32.36 18.32
CA LYS A 261 -13.53 33.34 17.80
C LYS A 261 -14.32 34.49 17.15
N THR A 262 -14.63 35.50 17.93
CA THR A 262 -15.22 36.76 17.43
C THR A 262 -14.19 37.43 16.52
N PHE A 263 -14.41 37.42 15.21
CA PHE A 263 -13.63 38.22 14.28
C PHE A 263 -13.98 39.69 14.50
N VAL A 264 -13.09 40.45 15.11
CA VAL A 264 -13.20 41.91 15.21
C VAL A 264 -12.55 42.48 13.95
N ILE A 265 -13.37 42.98 13.04
CA ILE A 265 -12.90 43.77 11.90
C ILE A 265 -12.66 45.18 12.44
N VAL A 266 -11.40 45.61 12.43
CA VAL A 266 -11.02 46.99 12.77
C VAL A 266 -10.93 47.76 11.46
N ASP A 267 -11.79 48.76 11.27
CA ASP A 267 -11.71 49.69 10.14
C ASP A 267 -10.50 50.61 10.35
N THR A 268 -9.54 50.55 9.44
CA THR A 268 -8.27 51.31 9.51
C THR A 268 -8.27 52.55 8.63
N SER A 269 -9.42 53.02 8.17
CA SER A 269 -9.51 54.29 7.44
C SER A 269 -9.26 55.48 8.37
N ARG A 270 -8.14 56.18 8.12
CA ARG A 270 -7.70 57.39 8.81
C ARG A 270 -7.28 58.44 7.79
#